data_AF-V4XUW0-F1
#
_entry.id   AF-V4XUW0-F1
#
_cell.length_a   1.000
_cell.length_b   1.000
_cell.length_c   1.000
_cell.angle_alpha   90.00
_cell.angle_beta   90.00
_cell.angle_gamma   90.00
#
_symmetry.space_group_name_H-M   'P 1'
#
loop_
_entity.id
_entity.type
_entity.pdbx_description
1 polymer ?
#
loop_
_entity_poly.entity_id
_entity_poly.type
_entity_poly.pdbx_seq_one_letter_code
_entity_poly.pdbx_strand_id
1 'polypeptide(L)'
;MRLPQRQLAVLEAASPMDESTIEELADATGLKPETVTGAVFDLSERGFVTVSETVTAEMSLSEEGEHYLSEGLPEVRLYRAAREHDGTIAIGEAVGAALEGDEVDIALANFARKEYGDVESGEVTADTEVDPAADSEAETLAQVAGGEQVDETSPREQLVSRGLVDREEQTIRAITLTEEAVTALVEGIEAADTVDRLTPELLTSGDWKDAEFAEYNVTADTQTSEGGRKHILRRRQTG
;
A
#
# COMPACT_ATOMS: atom_id res chain seq x y z
N MET A 1 -7.37 -38.25 7.14
CA MET A 1 -8.36 -37.47 6.35
C MET A 1 -7.78 -37.17 4.97
N ARG A 2 -8.55 -36.62 4.01
CA ARG A 2 -8.00 -36.21 2.70
C ARG A 2 -8.04 -34.69 2.49
N LEU A 3 -6.97 -34.14 1.92
CA LEU A 3 -6.85 -32.72 1.53
C LEU A 3 -6.36 -32.61 0.08
N PRO A 4 -6.86 -31.65 -0.71
CA PRO A 4 -6.23 -31.27 -1.97
C PRO A 4 -4.74 -31.01 -1.80
N GLN A 5 -3.94 -31.40 -2.79
CA GLN A 5 -2.48 -31.37 -2.68
C GLN A 5 -1.91 -29.98 -2.32
N ARG A 6 -2.52 -28.90 -2.83
CA ARG A 6 -2.14 -27.52 -2.49
C ARG A 6 -2.38 -27.18 -1.02
N GLN A 7 -3.46 -27.67 -0.42
CA GLN A 7 -3.81 -27.42 0.99
C GLN A 7 -2.88 -28.23 1.90
N LEU A 8 -2.62 -29.49 1.54
CA LEU A 8 -1.67 -30.32 2.28
C LEU A 8 -0.27 -29.71 2.26
N ALA A 9 0.22 -29.28 1.10
CA ALA A 9 1.53 -28.63 0.97
C ALA A 9 1.66 -27.39 1.85
N VAL A 10 0.61 -26.56 1.94
CA VAL A 10 0.60 -25.38 2.82
C VAL A 10 0.65 -25.77 4.30
N LEU A 11 -0.15 -26.76 4.74
CA LEU A 11 -0.11 -27.22 6.14
C LEU A 11 1.24 -27.83 6.53
N GLU A 12 1.87 -28.58 5.62
CA GLU A 12 3.18 -29.18 5.86
C GLU A 12 4.32 -28.16 5.86
N ALA A 13 4.19 -27.07 5.10
CA ALA A 13 5.17 -26.00 5.03
C ALA A 13 5.06 -24.98 6.17
N ALA A 14 3.87 -24.83 6.77
CA ALA A 14 3.63 -23.88 7.84
C ALA A 14 4.38 -24.25 9.13
N SER A 15 4.84 -23.23 9.86
CA SER A 15 5.41 -23.45 11.20
C SER A 15 4.33 -23.95 12.16
N PRO A 16 4.61 -24.97 12.99
CA PRO A 16 3.68 -25.45 14.01
C PRO A 16 3.58 -24.54 15.23
N MET A 17 4.50 -23.58 15.41
CA MET A 17 4.59 -22.74 16.60
C MET A 17 4.58 -21.24 16.31
N ASP A 18 4.95 -20.84 15.09
CA ASP A 18 5.08 -19.44 14.69
C ASP A 18 4.13 -19.11 13.54
N GLU A 19 3.89 -17.82 13.33
CA GLU A 19 3.18 -17.35 12.14
C GLU A 19 4.00 -17.63 10.87
N SER A 20 3.32 -17.91 9.77
CA SER A 20 3.95 -18.06 8.45
C SER A 20 3.23 -17.17 7.45
N THR A 21 3.97 -16.28 6.79
CA THR A 21 3.41 -15.39 5.77
C THR A 21 3.06 -16.14 4.49
N ILE A 22 2.14 -15.59 3.69
CA ILE A 22 1.81 -16.16 2.37
C ILE A 22 3.04 -16.25 1.47
N GLU A 23 3.95 -15.26 1.53
CA GLU A 23 5.18 -15.27 0.75
C GLU A 23 6.14 -16.39 1.18
N GLU A 24 6.38 -16.55 2.49
CA GLU A 24 7.22 -17.65 3.00
C GLU A 24 6.67 -19.03 2.61
N LEU A 25 5.35 -19.20 2.66
CA LEU A 25 4.69 -20.44 2.25
C LEU A 25 4.78 -20.68 0.74
N ALA A 26 4.66 -19.62 -0.07
CA ALA A 26 4.84 -19.72 -1.52
C ALA A 26 6.26 -20.16 -1.87
N ASP A 27 7.27 -19.57 -1.22
CA ASP A 27 8.67 -19.94 -1.40
C ASP A 27 8.95 -21.37 -0.94
N ALA A 28 8.44 -21.77 0.23
CA ALA A 28 8.65 -23.11 0.78
C ALA A 28 7.98 -24.21 -0.06
N THR A 29 6.81 -23.93 -0.64
CA THR A 29 6.05 -24.91 -1.43
C THR A 29 6.38 -24.86 -2.93
N GLY A 30 7.03 -23.79 -3.40
CA GLY A 30 7.23 -23.50 -4.82
C GLY A 30 5.94 -23.17 -5.58
N LEU A 31 4.84 -22.91 -4.86
CA LEU A 31 3.57 -22.51 -5.44
C LEU A 31 3.53 -21.00 -5.65
N LYS A 32 2.65 -20.55 -6.56
CA LYS A 32 2.43 -19.10 -6.72
C LYS A 32 1.69 -18.53 -5.50
N PRO A 33 1.95 -17.28 -5.09
CA PRO A 33 1.28 -16.66 -3.96
C PRO A 33 -0.26 -16.70 -4.04
N GLU A 34 -0.85 -16.58 -5.23
CA GLU A 34 -2.31 -16.64 -5.41
C GLU A 34 -2.86 -18.05 -5.14
N THR A 35 -2.06 -19.09 -5.44
CA THR A 35 -2.43 -20.49 -5.18
C THR A 35 -2.36 -20.80 -3.69
N VAL A 36 -1.31 -20.31 -3.01
CA VAL A 36 -1.18 -20.41 -1.55
C VAL A 36 -2.31 -19.67 -0.85
N THR A 37 -2.61 -18.46 -1.29
CA THR A 37 -3.70 -17.65 -0.76
C THR A 37 -5.03 -18.38 -0.84
N GLY A 38 -5.37 -18.96 -2.00
CA GLY A 38 -6.58 -19.77 -2.15
C GLY A 38 -6.60 -20.98 -1.21
N ALA A 39 -5.48 -21.71 -1.10
CA ALA A 39 -5.37 -22.85 -0.20
C ALA A 39 -5.52 -22.45 1.28
N VAL A 40 -4.95 -21.32 1.68
CA VAL A 40 -5.07 -20.76 3.04
C VAL A 40 -6.52 -20.42 3.37
N PHE A 41 -7.26 -19.77 2.45
CA PHE A 41 -8.67 -19.48 2.67
C PHE A 41 -9.49 -20.76 2.81
N ASP A 42 -9.30 -21.74 1.91
CA ASP A 42 -9.99 -23.03 2.01
C ASP A 42 -9.70 -23.73 3.35
N LEU A 43 -8.45 -23.67 3.83
CA LEU A 43 -8.04 -24.25 5.12
C LEU A 43 -8.63 -23.49 6.31
N SER A 44 -8.75 -22.17 6.19
CA SER A 44 -9.31 -21.32 7.24
C SER A 44 -10.80 -21.56 7.41
N GLU A 45 -11.54 -21.68 6.30
CA GLU A 45 -12.97 -22.06 6.31
C GLU A 45 -13.21 -23.42 6.98
N ARG A 46 -12.21 -24.30 6.92
CA ARG A 46 -12.23 -25.62 7.55
C ARG A 46 -11.71 -25.62 8.99
N GLY A 47 -11.30 -24.48 9.53
CA GLY A 47 -10.80 -24.35 10.90
C GLY A 47 -9.36 -24.82 11.10
N PHE A 48 -8.61 -25.12 10.05
CA PHE A 48 -7.22 -25.59 10.16
C PHE A 48 -6.22 -24.46 10.36
N VAL A 49 -6.52 -23.26 9.87
CA VAL A 49 -5.63 -22.10 10.02
C VAL A 49 -6.41 -20.86 10.43
N THR A 50 -5.79 -20.03 11.25
CA THR A 50 -6.24 -18.65 11.49
C THR A 50 -5.41 -17.72 10.64
N VAL A 51 -6.04 -16.73 10.00
CA VAL A 51 -5.36 -15.74 9.16
C VAL A 51 -5.29 -14.42 9.92
N SER A 52 -4.09 -13.85 10.02
CA SER A 52 -3.84 -12.51 10.53
C SER A 52 -3.43 -11.60 9.36
N GLU A 53 -3.79 -10.31 9.45
CA GLU A 53 -3.40 -9.30 8.47
C GLU A 53 -2.66 -8.18 9.20
N THR A 54 -1.50 -7.79 8.65
CA THR A 54 -0.73 -6.63 9.11
C THR A 54 -0.54 -5.69 7.94
N VAL A 55 -0.95 -4.44 8.11
CA VAL A 55 -0.71 -3.38 7.11
C VAL A 55 0.62 -2.71 7.44
N THR A 56 1.53 -2.72 6.49
CA THR A 56 2.80 -1.98 6.52
C THR A 56 2.74 -0.86 5.51
N ALA A 57 3.33 0.29 5.81
CA ALA A 57 3.41 1.42 4.89
C ALA A 57 4.87 1.79 4.65
N GLU A 58 5.26 1.87 3.38
CA GLU A 58 6.53 2.44 2.96
C GLU A 58 6.30 3.89 2.54
N MET A 59 7.21 4.78 2.93
CA MET A 59 7.15 6.20 2.58
C MET A 59 8.33 6.54 1.68
N SER A 60 8.07 7.29 0.63
CA SER A 60 9.09 7.80 -0.30
C SER A 60 8.80 9.26 -0.64
N LEU A 61 9.82 10.02 -1.05
CA LEU A 61 9.60 11.40 -1.50
C LEU A 61 9.01 11.42 -2.90
N SER A 62 8.06 12.33 -3.14
CA SER A 62 7.65 12.68 -4.49
C SER A 62 8.68 13.59 -5.16
N GLU A 63 8.56 13.82 -6.47
CA GLU A 63 9.42 14.78 -7.19
C GLU A 63 9.41 16.18 -6.54
N GLU A 64 8.24 16.64 -6.07
CA GLU A 64 8.11 17.92 -5.36
C GLU A 64 8.74 17.86 -3.96
N GLY A 65 8.58 16.74 -3.25
CA GLY A 65 9.24 16.52 -1.96
C GLY A 65 10.76 16.54 -2.05
N GLU A 66 11.34 15.90 -3.07
CA GLU A 66 12.78 15.93 -3.36
C GLU A 66 13.25 17.36 -3.71
N HIS A 67 12.46 18.08 -4.51
CA HIS A 67 12.74 19.48 -4.83
C HIS A 67 12.76 20.35 -3.57
N TYR A 68 11.77 20.22 -2.68
CA TYR A 68 11.73 20.99 -1.43
C TYR A 68 12.74 20.54 -0.39
N LEU A 69 13.18 19.29 -0.41
CA LEU A 69 14.30 18.85 0.42
C LEU A 69 15.62 19.51 -0.01
N SER A 70 15.82 19.68 -1.32
CA SER A 70 17.05 20.26 -1.88
C SER A 70 17.09 21.78 -1.84
N GLU A 71 16.04 22.44 -2.33
CA GLU A 71 15.95 23.91 -2.40
C GLU A 71 15.37 24.54 -1.12
N GLY A 72 14.73 23.73 -0.27
CA GLY A 72 14.01 24.16 0.91
C GLY A 72 12.52 24.40 0.64
N LEU A 73 11.71 24.16 1.68
CA LEU A 73 10.27 24.43 1.64
C LEU A 73 9.99 25.89 1.23
N PRO A 74 8.99 26.16 0.38
CA PRO A 74 8.68 27.51 -0.12
C PRO A 74 8.50 28.55 1.00
N GLU A 75 7.80 28.20 2.08
CA GLU A 75 7.60 29.09 3.23
C GLU A 75 8.90 29.39 3.99
N VAL A 76 9.85 28.46 4.03
CA VAL A 76 11.17 28.65 4.64
C VAL A 76 12.03 29.56 3.74
N ARG A 77 11.96 29.37 2.42
CA ARG A 77 12.62 30.27 1.44
C ARG A 77 12.06 31.69 1.55
N LEU A 78 10.75 31.84 1.65
CA LEU A 78 10.08 33.13 1.85
C LEU A 78 10.51 33.81 3.17
N TYR A 79 10.57 33.06 4.27
CA TYR A 79 11.07 33.57 5.54
C TYR A 79 12.50 34.09 5.43
N ARG A 80 13.40 33.32 4.81
CA ARG A 80 14.80 33.72 4.61
C ARG A 80 14.91 34.99 3.77
N ALA A 81 14.15 35.08 2.68
CA ALA A 81 14.11 36.29 1.85
C ALA A 81 13.66 37.52 2.66
N ALA A 82 12.62 37.41 3.48
CA ALA A 82 12.21 38.51 4.36
C ALA A 82 13.32 38.91 5.34
N ARG A 83 14.05 37.95 5.93
CA ARG A 83 15.17 38.22 6.85
C ARG A 83 16.37 38.89 6.16
N GLU A 84 16.61 38.60 4.88
CA GLU A 84 17.64 39.25 4.07
C GLU A 84 17.26 40.71 3.71
N HIS A 85 15.96 41.01 3.68
CA HIS A 85 15.40 42.35 3.45
C HIS A 85 15.00 43.04 4.76
N ASP A 86 15.89 43.02 5.76
CA ASP A 86 15.71 43.69 7.06
C ASP A 86 14.44 43.27 7.85
N GLY A 87 13.85 42.12 7.52
CA GLY A 87 12.70 41.52 8.20
C GLY A 87 11.37 41.66 7.46
N THR A 88 11.26 42.49 6.42
CA THR A 88 10.03 42.70 5.67
C THR A 88 10.30 42.78 4.16
N ILE A 89 9.52 42.05 3.36
CA ILE A 89 9.64 42.05 1.89
C ILE A 89 8.26 42.17 1.24
N ALA A 90 8.16 42.91 0.14
CA ALA A 90 6.94 42.95 -0.66
C ALA A 90 6.74 41.60 -1.37
N ILE A 91 5.51 41.08 -1.42
CA ILE A 91 5.22 39.77 -2.04
C ILE A 91 5.75 39.72 -3.47
N GLY A 92 5.52 40.77 -4.25
CA GLY A 92 5.98 40.85 -5.64
C GLY A 92 7.51 40.87 -5.81
N GLU A 93 8.27 41.23 -4.76
CA GLU A 93 9.74 41.17 -4.74
C GLU A 93 10.23 39.78 -4.29
N ALA A 94 9.49 39.11 -3.40
CA ALA A 94 9.75 37.72 -3.05
C ALA A 94 9.51 36.75 -4.22
N VAL A 95 8.54 37.04 -5.08
CA VAL A 95 8.31 36.31 -6.34
C VAL A 95 9.50 36.54 -7.28
N GLY A 96 10.18 35.45 -7.67
CA GLY A 96 11.38 35.49 -8.52
C GLY A 96 12.70 35.67 -7.77
N ALA A 97 12.69 36.15 -6.52
CA ALA A 97 13.86 36.13 -5.64
C ALA A 97 13.97 34.80 -4.87
N ALA A 98 12.83 34.25 -4.42
CA ALA A 98 12.80 33.05 -3.58
C ALA A 98 11.73 32.01 -3.99
N LEU A 99 10.72 32.42 -4.78
CA LEU A 99 9.54 31.61 -5.12
C LEU A 99 9.29 31.59 -6.63
N GLU A 100 8.86 30.44 -7.15
CA GLU A 100 8.54 30.23 -8.56
C GLU A 100 7.05 29.88 -8.78
N GLY A 101 6.40 30.53 -9.75
CA GLY A 101 5.07 30.14 -10.23
C GLY A 101 4.02 29.92 -9.12
N ASP A 102 3.53 28.69 -9.02
CA ASP A 102 2.46 28.28 -8.10
C ASP A 102 2.94 28.13 -6.64
N GLU A 103 4.25 28.18 -6.39
CA GLU A 103 4.83 28.10 -5.04
C GLU A 103 4.43 29.30 -4.17
N VAL A 104 4.05 30.43 -4.77
CA VAL A 104 3.75 31.67 -4.05
C VAL A 104 2.56 31.49 -3.11
N ASP A 105 1.47 30.92 -3.61
CA ASP A 105 0.28 30.67 -2.80
C ASP A 105 0.55 29.62 -1.72
N ILE A 106 1.35 28.59 -2.04
CA ILE A 106 1.77 27.54 -1.10
C ILE A 106 2.62 28.13 0.02
N ALA A 107 3.60 28.97 -0.32
CA ALA A 107 4.48 29.61 0.63
C ALA A 107 3.69 30.51 1.57
N LEU A 108 2.82 31.37 1.06
CA LEU A 108 2.01 32.29 1.88
C LEU A 108 1.07 31.54 2.82
N ALA A 109 0.40 30.49 2.33
CA ALA A 109 -0.49 29.68 3.14
C ALA A 109 0.24 28.97 4.29
N ASN A 110 1.41 28.38 4.00
CA ASN A 110 2.19 27.66 5.01
C ASN A 110 2.94 28.61 5.96
N PHE A 111 3.41 29.75 5.47
CA PHE A 111 4.05 30.78 6.28
C PHE A 111 3.12 31.26 7.40
N ALA A 112 1.85 31.57 7.05
CA ALA A 112 0.84 31.94 8.03
C ALA A 112 0.47 30.77 8.97
N ARG A 113 0.30 29.55 8.43
CA ARG A 113 -0.05 28.36 9.23
C ARG A 113 1.01 28.00 10.26
N LYS A 114 2.29 28.15 9.90
CA LYS A 114 3.45 27.84 10.75
C LYS A 114 3.87 29.03 11.63
N GLU A 115 3.11 30.13 11.59
CA GLU A 115 3.37 31.32 12.39
C GLU A 115 4.79 31.88 12.18
N TYR A 116 5.30 31.81 10.94
CA TYR A 116 6.62 32.34 10.57
C TYR A 116 6.67 33.88 10.55
N GLY A 117 5.51 34.51 10.72
CA GLY A 117 5.32 35.95 10.79
C GLY A 117 3.97 36.38 10.20
N ASP A 118 3.89 37.64 9.78
CA ASP A 118 2.64 38.28 9.35
C ASP A 118 2.64 38.57 7.85
N VAL A 119 1.47 38.45 7.23
CA VAL A 119 1.22 38.84 5.83
C VAL A 119 0.13 39.90 5.81
N GLU A 120 0.51 41.15 5.56
CA GLU A 120 -0.41 42.29 5.58
C GLU A 120 -0.12 43.23 4.42
N SER A 121 -1.17 43.82 3.83
CA SER A 121 -1.04 44.89 2.83
C SER A 121 -0.15 44.56 1.62
N GLY A 122 0.05 43.28 1.30
CA GLY A 122 0.91 42.83 0.20
C GLY A 122 2.40 42.70 0.57
N GLU A 123 2.71 42.73 1.87
CA GLU A 123 4.06 42.54 2.43
C GLU A 123 4.08 41.35 3.38
N VAL A 124 5.24 40.70 3.46
CA VAL A 124 5.52 39.59 4.38
C VAL A 124 6.56 40.08 5.39
N THR A 125 6.25 39.96 6.68
CA THR A 125 7.15 40.29 7.78
C THR A 125 7.50 39.01 8.53
N ALA A 126 8.79 38.72 8.66
CA ALA A 126 9.29 37.54 9.35
C ALA A 126 9.36 37.74 10.87
N ASP A 127 8.83 36.78 11.63
CA ASP A 127 9.00 36.74 13.08
C ASP A 127 10.44 36.37 13.45
N THR A 128 11.06 37.20 14.28
CA THR A 128 12.44 37.00 14.72
C THR A 128 12.61 35.90 15.77
N GLU A 129 11.53 35.47 16.41
CA GLU A 129 11.56 34.42 17.44
C GLU A 129 11.48 33.00 16.85
N VAL A 130 11.15 32.89 15.55
CA VAL A 130 11.05 31.61 14.84
C VAL A 130 12.41 31.15 14.33
N ASP A 131 12.72 29.87 14.55
CA ASP A 131 13.87 29.19 13.94
C ASP A 131 13.40 28.28 12.79
N PRO A 132 13.59 28.68 11.52
CA PRO A 132 13.20 27.86 10.37
C PRO A 132 14.06 26.61 10.20
N ALA A 133 15.19 26.49 10.90
CA ALA A 133 15.99 25.26 10.89
C ALA A 133 15.38 24.15 11.77
N ALA A 134 14.46 24.50 12.67
CA ALA A 134 13.73 23.57 13.51
C ALA A 134 12.36 23.18 12.90
N ASP A 135 12.18 23.36 11.59
CA ASP A 135 10.94 23.00 10.91
C ASP A 135 10.74 21.48 10.86
N SER A 136 9.69 21.01 11.51
CA SER A 136 9.41 19.58 11.64
C SER A 136 9.04 18.91 10.30
N GLU A 137 8.51 19.66 9.34
CA GLU A 137 8.23 19.13 8.01
C GLU A 137 9.51 18.93 7.20
N ALA A 138 10.43 19.90 7.24
CA ALA A 138 11.76 19.76 6.64
C ALA A 138 12.55 18.60 7.27
N GLU A 139 12.50 18.45 8.59
CA GLU A 139 13.13 17.33 9.29
C GLU A 139 12.51 15.99 8.86
N THR A 140 11.18 15.92 8.75
CA THR A 140 10.50 14.69 8.33
C THR A 140 10.81 14.32 6.88
N LEU A 141 10.89 15.30 5.97
CA LEU A 141 11.33 15.05 4.58
C LEU A 141 12.75 14.47 4.53
N ALA A 142 13.66 14.96 5.38
CA ALA A 142 15.02 14.43 5.49
C ALA A 142 15.03 12.99 6.02
N GLN A 143 14.22 12.67 7.03
CA GLN A 143 14.08 11.31 7.56
C GLN A 143 13.55 10.32 6.50
N VAL A 144 12.52 10.72 5.73
CA VAL A 144 11.99 9.90 4.63
C VAL A 144 13.07 9.65 3.58
N ALA A 145 13.82 10.68 3.16
CA ALA A 145 14.93 10.52 2.21
C ALA A 145 16.07 9.64 2.74
N GLY A 146 16.30 9.66 4.06
CA GLY A 146 17.27 8.81 4.74
C GLY A 146 16.85 7.34 4.87
N GLY A 147 15.60 7.01 4.54
CA GLY A 147 15.01 5.69 4.80
C GLY A 147 14.86 5.41 6.31
N GLU A 148 14.78 6.46 7.12
CA GLU A 148 14.64 6.36 8.56
C GLU A 148 13.17 6.09 8.94
N GLN A 149 12.95 5.47 10.10
CA GLN A 149 11.61 5.25 10.59
C GLN A 149 11.00 6.58 11.06
N VAL A 150 9.97 7.02 10.34
CA VAL A 150 9.27 8.29 10.63
C VAL A 150 8.25 8.10 11.75
N ASP A 151 8.45 8.85 12.83
CA ASP A 151 7.61 8.79 14.03
C ASP A 151 6.13 9.15 13.75
N GLU A 152 5.20 8.55 14.50
CA GLU A 152 3.76 8.81 14.30
C GLU A 152 3.30 10.21 14.70
N THR A 153 4.06 10.89 15.54
CA THR A 153 3.81 12.28 15.97
C THR A 153 4.37 13.32 15.00
N SER A 154 5.17 12.89 14.01
CA SER A 154 5.67 13.75 12.95
C SER A 154 4.54 14.26 12.04
N PRO A 155 4.75 15.35 11.28
CA PRO A 155 3.78 15.83 10.28
C PRO A 155 3.67 14.93 9.03
N ARG A 156 4.03 13.64 9.09
CA ARG A 156 4.02 12.71 7.93
C ARG A 156 2.70 12.67 7.17
N GLU A 157 1.56 12.63 7.87
CA GLU A 157 0.24 12.61 7.22
C GLU A 157 -0.05 13.92 6.47
N GLN A 158 0.47 15.03 6.98
CA GLN A 158 0.35 16.32 6.31
C GLN A 158 1.21 16.36 5.04
N LEU A 159 2.44 15.83 5.10
CA LEU A 159 3.31 15.73 3.93
C LEU A 159 2.71 14.82 2.84
N VAL A 160 2.08 13.71 3.23
CA VAL A 160 1.32 12.85 2.32
C VAL A 160 0.12 13.60 1.73
N SER A 161 -0.66 14.30 2.55
CA SER A 161 -1.82 15.09 2.08
C SER A 161 -1.44 16.20 1.10
N ARG A 162 -0.21 16.73 1.23
CA ARG A 162 0.37 17.74 0.34
C ARG A 162 1.01 17.15 -0.91
N GLY A 163 1.11 15.82 -1.02
CA GLY A 163 1.78 15.15 -2.14
C GLY A 163 3.31 15.31 -2.13
N LEU A 164 3.91 15.63 -0.98
CA LEU A 164 5.38 15.71 -0.83
C LEU A 164 6.00 14.35 -0.48
N VAL A 165 5.20 13.46 0.08
CA VAL A 165 5.56 12.10 0.44
C VAL A 165 4.52 11.16 -0.15
N ASP A 166 4.97 10.16 -0.89
CA ASP A 166 4.15 9.06 -1.36
C ASP A 166 4.13 7.95 -0.29
N ARG A 167 2.94 7.40 -0.04
CA ARG A 167 2.72 6.28 0.89
C ARG A 167 2.23 5.05 0.13
N GLU A 168 3.04 4.01 0.11
CA GLU A 168 2.66 2.71 -0.44
C GLU A 168 2.30 1.76 0.70
N GLU A 169 1.03 1.36 0.77
CA GLU A 169 0.56 0.41 1.77
C GLU A 169 0.59 -1.01 1.20
N GLN A 170 1.16 -1.93 1.97
CA GLN A 170 1.14 -3.35 1.70
C GLN A 170 0.44 -4.09 2.84
N THR A 171 -0.46 -5.01 2.49
CA THR A 171 -1.06 -5.93 3.47
C THR A 171 -0.32 -7.26 3.45
N ILE A 172 0.38 -7.56 4.53
CA ILE A 172 1.02 -8.85 4.75
C ILE A 172 0.03 -9.74 5.46
N ARG A 173 -0.27 -10.89 4.85
CA ARG A 173 -1.11 -11.94 5.44
C ARG A 173 -0.24 -13.05 6.00
N ALA A 174 -0.52 -13.46 7.23
CA ALA A 174 0.12 -14.60 7.85
C ALA A 174 -0.91 -15.59 8.38
N ILE A 175 -0.47 -16.82 8.56
CA ILE A 175 -1.30 -17.89 9.11
C ILE A 175 -0.69 -18.45 10.38
N THR A 176 -1.55 -18.94 11.27
CA THR A 176 -1.19 -19.78 12.40
C THR A 176 -1.97 -21.09 12.30
N LEU A 177 -1.28 -22.22 12.47
CA LEU A 177 -1.95 -23.52 12.55
C LEU A 177 -2.81 -23.60 13.81
N THR A 178 -4.02 -24.12 13.68
CA THR A 178 -4.87 -24.42 14.84
C THR A 178 -4.48 -25.75 15.48
N GLU A 179 -4.92 -25.99 16.71
CA GLU A 179 -4.73 -27.29 17.38
C GLU A 179 -5.31 -28.46 16.55
N GLU A 180 -6.40 -28.21 15.81
CA GLU A 180 -7.03 -29.17 14.93
C GLU A 180 -6.12 -29.54 13.75
N ALA A 181 -5.45 -28.55 13.13
CA ALA A 181 -4.48 -28.80 12.06
C ALA A 181 -3.27 -29.59 12.55
N VAL A 182 -2.73 -29.24 13.71
CA VAL A 182 -1.59 -29.96 14.29
C VAL A 182 -1.98 -31.41 14.58
N THR A 183 -3.18 -31.65 15.12
CA THR A 183 -3.69 -33.00 15.35
C THR A 183 -3.85 -33.77 14.04
N ALA A 184 -4.46 -33.17 13.02
CA ALA A 184 -4.65 -33.80 11.72
C ALA A 184 -3.32 -34.17 11.05
N LEU A 185 -2.30 -33.31 11.15
CA LEU A 185 -0.96 -33.60 10.65
C LEU A 185 -0.31 -34.79 11.36
N VAL A 186 -0.46 -34.90 12.69
CA VAL A 186 0.06 -36.04 13.47
C VAL A 186 -0.66 -37.35 13.13
N GLU A 187 -1.98 -37.29 12.92
CA GLU A 187 -2.79 -38.47 12.53
C GLU A 187 -2.54 -38.92 11.09
N GLY A 188 -1.97 -38.05 10.26
CA GLY A 188 -1.69 -38.30 8.86
C GLY A 188 -2.84 -37.84 7.96
N ILE A 189 -2.46 -36.99 6.99
CA ILE A 189 -3.36 -36.47 5.97
C ILE A 189 -2.95 -37.05 4.62
N GLU A 190 -3.90 -37.63 3.91
CA GLU A 190 -3.68 -38.15 2.56
C GLU A 190 -3.96 -37.05 1.54
N ALA A 191 -3.16 -36.99 0.47
CA ALA A 191 -3.47 -36.13 -0.66
C ALA A 191 -4.72 -36.66 -1.40
N ALA A 192 -5.67 -35.76 -1.66
CA ALA A 192 -6.76 -35.99 -2.60
C ALA A 192 -6.27 -35.61 -4.01
N ASP A 193 -6.30 -36.57 -4.93
CA ASP A 193 -6.20 -36.29 -6.37
C ASP A 193 -7.54 -35.70 -6.82
N THR A 194 -7.76 -34.41 -6.56
CA THR A 194 -8.97 -33.72 -7.00
C THR A 194 -8.84 -33.23 -8.44
N VAL A 195 -9.90 -33.45 -9.23
CA VAL A 195 -9.99 -33.00 -10.61
C VAL A 195 -10.71 -31.66 -10.66
N ASP A 196 -10.10 -30.66 -11.27
CA ASP A 196 -10.63 -29.29 -11.34
C ASP A 196 -11.87 -29.20 -12.26
N ARG A 197 -11.85 -29.95 -13.37
CA ARG A 197 -12.91 -29.95 -14.38
C ARG A 197 -13.12 -31.34 -14.97
N LEU A 198 -14.37 -31.62 -15.31
CA LEU A 198 -14.74 -32.79 -16.10
C LEU A 198 -14.03 -32.74 -17.45
N THR A 199 -13.27 -33.78 -17.81
CA THR A 199 -12.59 -33.87 -19.12
C THR A 199 -13.25 -34.91 -20.03
N PRO A 200 -13.16 -34.76 -21.36
CA PRO A 200 -13.65 -35.77 -22.32
C PRO A 200 -13.05 -37.16 -22.08
N GLU A 201 -11.78 -37.22 -21.67
CA GLU A 201 -11.08 -38.46 -21.36
C GLU A 201 -11.70 -39.15 -20.15
N LEU A 202 -11.96 -38.41 -19.06
CA LEU A 202 -12.63 -38.92 -17.86
C LEU A 202 -14.06 -39.39 -18.16
N LEU A 203 -14.78 -38.66 -19.00
CA LEU A 203 -16.11 -39.06 -19.48
C LEU A 203 -16.09 -40.36 -20.27
N THR A 204 -15.05 -40.55 -21.10
CA THR A 204 -14.89 -41.71 -21.96
C THR A 204 -14.45 -42.95 -21.17
N SER A 205 -13.55 -42.80 -20.20
CA SER A 205 -13.10 -43.91 -19.34
C SER A 205 -14.13 -44.30 -18.28
N GLY A 206 -14.96 -43.34 -17.84
CA GLY A 206 -15.91 -43.52 -16.75
C GLY A 206 -15.34 -43.18 -15.37
N ASP A 207 -14.05 -42.83 -15.30
CA ASP A 207 -13.35 -42.52 -14.05
C ASP A 207 -13.92 -41.28 -13.34
N TRP A 208 -14.67 -40.44 -14.05
CA TRP A 208 -15.36 -39.27 -13.46
C TRP A 208 -16.35 -39.62 -12.35
N LYS A 209 -16.82 -40.88 -12.28
CA LYS A 209 -17.76 -41.32 -11.24
C LYS A 209 -17.10 -41.51 -9.88
N ASP A 210 -15.80 -41.82 -9.90
CA ASP A 210 -14.99 -42.10 -8.71
C ASP A 210 -14.00 -40.96 -8.42
N ALA A 211 -13.94 -39.94 -9.30
CA ALA A 211 -13.12 -38.76 -9.13
C ALA A 211 -13.72 -37.78 -8.10
N GLU A 212 -12.91 -37.29 -7.16
CA GLU A 212 -13.26 -36.15 -6.31
C GLU A 212 -13.02 -34.86 -7.10
N PHE A 213 -14.01 -33.96 -7.16
CA PHE A 213 -13.86 -32.67 -7.86
C PHE A 213 -13.55 -31.56 -6.85
N ALA A 214 -12.72 -30.59 -7.25
CA ALA A 214 -12.50 -29.40 -6.46
C ALA A 214 -13.83 -28.61 -6.30
N GLU A 215 -14.09 -28.07 -5.10
CA GLU A 215 -15.28 -27.24 -4.88
C GLU A 215 -15.19 -25.93 -5.68
N TYR A 216 -16.31 -25.56 -6.31
CA TYR A 216 -16.38 -24.35 -7.11
C TYR A 216 -16.58 -23.13 -6.21
N ASN A 217 -15.58 -22.25 -6.16
CA ASN A 217 -15.67 -20.99 -5.43
C ASN A 217 -16.57 -20.00 -6.22
N VAL A 218 -17.80 -19.79 -5.75
CA VAL A 218 -18.80 -18.90 -6.36
C VAL A 218 -18.54 -17.41 -6.12
N THR A 219 -17.67 -17.04 -5.19
CA THR A 219 -17.35 -15.66 -4.83
C THR A 219 -16.08 -15.15 -5.51
N ALA A 220 -15.30 -16.04 -6.14
CA ALA A 220 -14.10 -15.69 -6.89
C ALA A 220 -14.43 -14.74 -8.06
N ASP A 221 -13.60 -13.72 -8.23
CA ASP A 221 -13.69 -12.81 -9.36
C ASP A 221 -13.51 -13.59 -10.67
N THR A 222 -14.56 -13.57 -11.50
CA THR A 222 -14.56 -14.27 -12.78
C THR A 222 -13.96 -13.42 -13.88
N GLN A 223 -13.23 -14.05 -14.80
CA GLN A 223 -12.74 -13.36 -16.00
C GLN A 223 -13.92 -12.77 -16.76
N THR A 224 -13.91 -11.46 -16.97
CA THR A 224 -14.96 -10.78 -17.73
C THR A 224 -14.87 -11.23 -19.18
N SER A 225 -15.81 -12.04 -19.65
CA SER A 225 -15.90 -12.39 -21.07
C SER A 225 -16.04 -11.12 -21.90
N GLU A 226 -15.03 -10.78 -22.70
CA GLU A 226 -15.07 -9.68 -23.66
C GLU A 226 -16.02 -10.04 -24.81
N GLY A 227 -17.32 -9.91 -24.57
CA GLY A 227 -18.31 -9.87 -25.64
C GLY A 227 -18.07 -8.65 -26.52
N GLY A 228 -18.18 -8.80 -27.83
CA GLY A 228 -18.01 -7.69 -28.78
C GLY A 228 -18.82 -6.46 -28.37
N ARG A 229 -18.15 -5.36 -28.03
CA ARG A 229 -18.82 -4.13 -27.60
C ARG A 229 -19.53 -3.50 -28.79
N LYS A 230 -20.84 -3.26 -28.68
CA LYS A 230 -21.61 -2.53 -29.68
C LYS A 230 -21.02 -1.11 -29.78
N HIS A 231 -20.54 -0.74 -30.97
CA HIS A 231 -19.90 0.55 -31.23
C HIS A 231 -20.72 1.72 -30.66
N ILE A 232 -20.08 2.61 -29.89
CA ILE A 232 -20.73 3.67 -29.08
C ILE A 232 -21.66 4.55 -29.94
N LEU A 233 -21.28 4.80 -31.20
CA LEU A 233 -22.08 5.57 -32.17
C LEU A 233 -23.38 4.89 -32.67
N ARG A 234 -23.57 3.58 -32.45
CA ARG A 234 -24.83 2.88 -32.80
C ARG A 234 -25.86 2.88 -31.65
N ARG A 235 -25.56 3.50 -30.50
CA ARG A 235 -26.44 3.50 -29.31
C ARG A 235 -27.42 4.68 -29.28
N ARG A 236 -27.31 5.65 -30.20
CA ARG A 236 -28.26 6.77 -30.33
C ARG A 236 -28.82 6.85 -31.75
N GLN A 237 -29.84 6.05 -32.03
CA GLN A 237 -30.80 6.31 -33.10
C GLN A 237 -32.05 5.45 -32.86
N THR A 238 -32.80 5.83 -31.84
CA THR A 238 -34.24 5.54 -31.77
C THR A 238 -34.87 6.83 -31.27
N GLY A 239 -35.37 7.62 -32.23
CA GLY A 239 -36.42 8.59 -32.00
C GLY A 239 -37.78 7.92 -32.10
#